data_AF-X1M2R4-F1
#
_entry.id   AF-X1M2R4-F1
#
_cell.length_a   1.000
_cell.length_b   1.000
_cell.length_c   1.000
_cell.angle_alpha   90.00
_cell.angle_beta   90.00
_cell.angle_gamma   90.00
#
_symmetry.space_group_name_H-M   'P 1'
#
loop_
_entity.id
_entity.type
_entity.pdbx_description
1 polymer ?
#
loop_
_entity_poly.entity_id
_entity_poly.type
_entity_poly.pdbx_seq_one_letter_code
_entity_poly.pdbx_strand_id
1 'polypeptide(L)'
;ASWAGDVADGGWAPVNTSGKYPFIMKPEGRGHLFGPGRPDGPFPEHYEPWESPVSNPMSSQQNNPAIVVWETVDKGAAADYPIVVTTHRLVEHLHTGAITRRLPWLVEMMPEMFVEMSHELAAGKGIANGDTVVVESARGSITAKAIVTIRLKPAQVNGTTVHYIS
;
A
#
# COMPACT_ATOMS: atom_id res chain seq x y z
N ALA A 1 39.28 -9.03 19.34
CA ALA A 1 38.70 -10.19 18.67
C ALA A 1 38.65 -9.89 17.17
N SER A 2 39.42 -10.62 16.36
CA SER A 2 39.32 -10.52 14.90
C SER A 2 38.00 -11.15 14.46
N TRP A 3 37.27 -10.49 13.57
CA TRP A 3 36.10 -11.09 12.92
C TRP A 3 36.54 -12.38 12.20
N ALA A 4 35.89 -13.50 12.53
CA ALA A 4 36.29 -14.84 12.09
C ALA A 4 35.70 -15.25 10.73
N GLY A 5 35.11 -14.32 9.99
CA GLY A 5 34.33 -14.66 8.81
C GLY A 5 32.86 -14.93 9.14
N ASP A 6 32.03 -14.86 8.12
CA ASP A 6 30.78 -15.61 8.10
C ASP A 6 31.13 -17.08 7.83
N VAL A 7 30.55 -18.02 8.59
CA VAL A 7 30.67 -19.44 8.27
C VAL A 7 29.70 -19.66 7.14
N ALA A 8 30.21 -19.91 5.93
CA ALA A 8 29.35 -20.13 4.78
C ALA A 8 28.30 -21.20 5.12
N ASP A 9 27.03 -20.80 5.19
CA ASP A 9 25.89 -21.69 5.46
C ASP A 9 25.75 -22.80 4.40
N GLY A 10 26.54 -22.71 3.33
CA GLY A 10 26.73 -23.75 2.34
C GLY A 10 28.04 -23.66 1.57
N GLY A 11 28.47 -24.81 1.04
CA GLY A 11 29.61 -24.95 0.12
C GLY A 11 29.50 -26.19 -0.77
N TRP A 12 28.34 -26.85 -0.76
CA TRP A 12 28.08 -28.03 -1.57
C TRP A 12 27.76 -27.63 -3.01
N ALA A 13 28.17 -28.46 -3.96
CA ALA A 13 27.76 -28.28 -5.35
C ALA A 13 26.21 -28.27 -5.47
N PRO A 14 25.64 -27.47 -6.39
CA PRO A 14 24.21 -27.52 -6.66
C PRO A 14 23.81 -28.91 -7.14
N VAL A 15 22.61 -29.37 -6.76
CA VAL A 15 22.09 -30.68 -7.19
C VAL A 15 21.92 -30.71 -8.72
N ASN A 16 22.79 -31.49 -9.38
CA ASN A 16 22.53 -32.05 -10.72
C ASN A 16 22.49 -33.60 -10.66
N THR A 17 23.33 -34.20 -9.81
CA THR A 17 23.35 -35.65 -9.49
C THR A 17 23.82 -35.93 -8.06
N SER A 18 24.78 -35.14 -7.55
CA SER A 18 25.15 -35.07 -6.13
C SER A 18 25.29 -33.61 -5.71
N GLY A 19 24.83 -33.23 -4.52
CA GLY A 19 24.77 -31.84 -4.08
C GLY A 19 23.69 -31.57 -3.02
N LYS A 20 23.47 -30.30 -2.69
CA LYS A 20 22.35 -29.83 -1.84
C LYS A 20 21.45 -28.87 -2.62
N TYR A 21 20.16 -28.85 -2.28
CA TYR A 21 19.23 -27.89 -2.87
C TYR A 21 19.48 -26.48 -2.29
N PRO A 22 19.22 -25.40 -3.07
CA PRO A 22 19.71 -24.06 -2.74
C PRO A 22 18.94 -23.34 -1.62
N PHE A 23 17.73 -23.79 -1.24
CA PHE A 23 16.92 -23.13 -0.21
C PHE A 23 17.13 -23.81 1.14
N ILE A 24 18.29 -23.61 1.75
CA ILE A 24 18.72 -24.32 2.97
C ILE A 24 17.79 -24.16 4.18
N MET A 25 17.02 -23.06 4.24
CA MET A 25 16.05 -22.80 5.31
C MET A 25 14.67 -23.44 5.06
N LYS A 26 14.49 -24.11 3.92
CA LYS A 26 13.24 -24.80 3.56
C LYS A 26 13.37 -26.30 3.83
N PRO A 27 12.35 -26.97 4.40
CA PRO A 27 12.41 -28.40 4.70
C PRO A 27 12.75 -29.26 3.47
N GLU A 28 12.23 -28.92 2.30
CA GLU A 28 12.47 -29.63 1.04
C GLU A 28 13.69 -29.10 0.27
N GLY A 29 14.32 -28.03 0.75
CA GLY A 29 15.45 -27.37 0.11
C GLY A 29 15.12 -26.60 -1.18
N ARG A 30 13.84 -26.51 -1.58
CA ARG A 30 13.39 -25.92 -2.85
C ARG A 30 12.60 -24.63 -2.67
N GLY A 31 12.55 -23.83 -3.73
CA GLY A 31 11.64 -22.69 -3.82
C GLY A 31 10.20 -23.18 -3.97
N HIS A 32 9.27 -22.57 -3.26
CA HIS A 32 7.86 -22.92 -3.31
C HIS A 32 7.15 -22.08 -4.37
N LEU A 33 6.82 -22.68 -5.52
CA LEU A 33 5.84 -22.12 -6.45
C LEU A 33 4.41 -22.33 -5.92
N PHE A 34 4.15 -23.54 -5.43
CA PHE A 34 2.97 -23.89 -4.64
C PHE A 34 3.34 -23.83 -3.16
N GLY A 35 2.71 -22.92 -2.41
CA GLY A 35 3.06 -22.63 -1.01
C GLY A 35 1.93 -22.95 -0.03
N PRO A 36 1.72 -24.21 0.38
CA PRO A 36 0.53 -24.64 1.13
C PRO A 36 0.43 -24.10 2.56
N GLY A 37 1.47 -23.41 3.06
CA GLY A 37 1.50 -22.84 4.40
C GLY A 37 0.91 -21.43 4.52
N ARG A 38 0.16 -20.95 3.52
CA ARG A 38 -0.53 -19.65 3.54
C ARG A 38 -2.03 -19.86 3.82
N PRO A 39 -2.63 -19.06 4.71
CA PRO A 39 -4.03 -19.25 5.13
C PRO A 39 -5.05 -18.93 4.03
N ASP A 40 -4.66 -18.15 3.02
CA ASP A 40 -5.47 -17.68 1.90
C ASP A 40 -5.28 -18.49 0.60
N GLY A 41 -4.51 -19.58 0.68
CA GLY A 41 -4.36 -20.54 -0.41
C GLY A 41 -2.91 -20.75 -0.85
N PRO A 42 -2.63 -21.85 -1.58
CA PRO A 42 -1.27 -22.20 -1.98
C PRO A 42 -0.76 -21.41 -3.20
N PHE A 43 -1.64 -20.69 -3.89
CA PHE A 43 -1.33 -19.78 -4.99
C PHE A 43 -1.97 -18.42 -4.73
N PRO A 44 -1.38 -17.33 -5.24
CA PRO A 44 -2.00 -16.02 -5.20
C PRO A 44 -3.33 -16.01 -5.97
N GLU A 45 -4.35 -15.41 -5.37
CA GLU A 45 -5.66 -15.13 -5.98
C GLU A 45 -6.01 -13.67 -5.72
N HIS A 46 -6.68 -13.02 -6.66
CA HIS A 46 -7.12 -11.64 -6.47
C HIS A 46 -8.35 -11.58 -5.56
N TYR A 47 -8.24 -10.82 -4.48
CA TYR A 47 -9.36 -10.43 -3.63
C TYR A 47 -9.39 -8.91 -3.51
N GLU A 48 -10.57 -8.33 -3.62
CA GLU A 48 -10.76 -6.89 -3.41
C GLU A 48 -10.46 -6.51 -1.95
N PRO A 49 -9.83 -5.35 -1.72
CA PRO A 49 -9.71 -4.77 -0.39
C PRO A 49 -11.06 -4.65 0.30
N TRP A 50 -11.07 -4.70 1.63
CA TRP A 50 -12.29 -4.73 2.44
C TRP A 50 -13.23 -3.54 2.17
N GLU A 51 -12.67 -2.36 1.92
CA GLU A 51 -13.41 -1.14 1.57
C GLU A 51 -13.32 -0.79 0.07
N SER A 52 -13.13 -1.78 -0.80
CA SER A 52 -13.02 -1.53 -2.24
C SER A 52 -14.29 -0.87 -2.78
N PRO A 53 -14.17 0.18 -3.62
CA PRO A 53 -15.31 0.81 -4.27
C PRO A 53 -15.86 0.01 -5.46
N VAL A 54 -15.24 -1.12 -5.79
CA VAL A 54 -15.61 -1.96 -6.95
C VAL A 54 -15.83 -3.41 -6.57
N SER A 55 -16.56 -4.14 -7.42
CA SER A 55 -16.76 -5.59 -7.29
C SER A 55 -15.61 -6.36 -7.94
N ASN A 56 -15.25 -7.52 -7.37
CA ASN A 56 -14.20 -8.40 -7.87
C ASN A 56 -14.52 -8.87 -9.30
N PRO A 57 -13.62 -8.62 -10.29
CA PRO A 57 -13.85 -9.03 -11.67
C PRO A 57 -13.45 -10.48 -11.97
N MET A 58 -12.67 -11.13 -11.09
CA MET A 58 -12.03 -12.42 -11.34
C MET A 58 -12.80 -13.60 -10.74
N SER A 59 -13.48 -13.40 -9.60
CA SER A 59 -14.23 -14.46 -8.92
C SER A 59 -15.42 -13.91 -8.14
N SER A 60 -16.31 -14.80 -7.70
CA SER A 60 -17.43 -14.45 -6.82
C SER A 60 -17.00 -14.11 -5.38
N GLN A 61 -15.73 -14.36 -5.03
CA GLN A 61 -15.20 -14.10 -3.69
C GLN A 61 -14.68 -12.66 -3.63
N GLN A 62 -15.45 -11.75 -3.02
CA GLN A 62 -15.12 -10.33 -2.97
C GLN A 62 -13.83 -10.07 -2.20
N ASN A 63 -13.81 -10.33 -0.89
CA ASN A 63 -12.68 -10.09 -0.01
C ASN A 63 -11.94 -11.39 0.32
N ASN A 64 -10.71 -11.28 0.81
CA ASN A 64 -9.92 -12.45 1.22
C ASN A 64 -10.70 -13.26 2.28
N PRO A 65 -11.04 -14.54 2.03
CA PRO A 65 -11.86 -15.34 2.96
C PRO A 65 -11.15 -15.63 4.29
N ALA A 66 -9.82 -15.48 4.35
CA ALA A 66 -9.02 -15.65 5.54
C ALA A 66 -8.80 -14.35 6.34
N ILE A 67 -9.39 -13.22 5.92
CA ILE A 67 -9.26 -11.95 6.66
C ILE A 67 -10.01 -12.03 7.99
N VAL A 68 -9.35 -11.56 9.06
CA VAL A 68 -10.00 -11.33 10.35
C VAL A 68 -10.26 -9.84 10.50
N VAL A 69 -11.52 -9.49 10.64
CA VAL A 69 -12.02 -8.13 10.85
C VAL A 69 -12.30 -7.95 12.33
N TRP A 70 -11.67 -6.95 12.95
CA TRP A 70 -11.90 -6.61 14.35
C TRP A 70 -13.00 -5.55 14.50
N GLU A 71 -13.82 -5.66 15.55
CA GLU A 71 -14.98 -4.78 15.79
C GLU A 71 -14.62 -3.30 15.98
N THR A 72 -13.38 -2.99 16.32
CA THR A 72 -12.92 -1.62 16.59
C THR A 72 -12.68 -0.77 15.34
N VAL A 73 -12.99 -1.30 14.14
CA VAL A 73 -12.69 -0.65 12.87
C VAL A 73 -14.00 -0.31 12.16
N ASP A 74 -14.38 0.97 12.21
CA ASP A 74 -15.51 1.47 11.44
C ASP A 74 -15.24 1.27 9.95
N LYS A 75 -16.17 0.62 9.24
CA LYS A 75 -16.11 0.40 7.79
C LYS A 75 -16.75 1.58 7.06
N GLY A 76 -16.02 2.20 6.15
CA GLY A 76 -16.55 3.17 5.20
C GLY A 76 -17.26 2.47 4.05
N ALA A 77 -18.47 2.92 3.73
CA ALA A 77 -19.15 2.52 2.51
C ALA A 77 -18.70 3.40 1.33
N ALA A 78 -18.50 2.79 0.17
CA ALA A 78 -18.10 3.52 -1.04
C ALA A 78 -19.14 4.56 -1.49
N ALA A 79 -20.40 4.40 -1.08
CA ALA A 79 -21.46 5.39 -1.34
C ALA A 79 -21.18 6.73 -0.62
N ASP A 80 -20.61 6.66 0.59
CA ASP A 80 -20.31 7.84 1.42
C ASP A 80 -18.89 8.34 1.17
N TYR A 81 -17.94 7.41 0.97
CA TYR A 81 -16.52 7.67 0.79
C TYR A 81 -16.01 7.07 -0.54
N PRO A 82 -16.33 7.68 -1.70
CA PRO A 82 -16.06 7.11 -3.02
C PRO A 82 -14.62 7.28 -3.52
N ILE A 83 -13.80 8.09 -2.83
CA ILE A 83 -12.43 8.41 -3.24
C ILE A 83 -11.46 7.54 -2.46
N VAL A 84 -10.58 6.84 -3.17
CA VAL A 84 -9.56 6.01 -2.55
C VAL A 84 -8.42 6.89 -2.05
N VAL A 85 -8.14 6.81 -0.75
CA VAL A 85 -7.01 7.51 -0.13
C VAL A 85 -5.84 6.55 -0.01
N THR A 86 -4.64 7.03 -0.36
CA THR A 86 -3.39 6.39 0.01
C THR A 86 -2.51 7.36 0.80
N THR A 87 -1.50 6.84 1.47
CA THR A 87 -0.49 7.66 2.14
C THR A 87 0.88 7.13 1.77
N HIS A 88 1.78 8.02 1.34
CA HIS A 88 3.15 7.66 1.02
C HIS A 88 4.14 8.44 1.89
N ARG A 89 5.40 8.48 1.47
CA ARG A 89 6.49 9.15 2.20
C ARG A 89 7.13 10.17 1.28
N LEU A 90 7.59 11.23 1.90
CA LEU A 90 8.42 12.25 1.27
C LEU A 90 9.87 12.01 1.65
N VAL A 91 10.79 12.45 0.80
CA VAL A 91 12.23 12.31 1.04
C VAL A 91 12.64 13.09 2.30
N GLU A 92 11.96 14.20 2.56
CA GLU A 92 12.26 15.18 3.60
C GLU A 92 11.70 14.78 4.98
N HIS A 93 10.80 13.79 5.07
CA HIS A 93 10.12 13.43 6.30
C HIS A 93 10.19 11.94 6.64
N LEU A 94 10.44 11.66 7.92
CA LEU A 94 10.58 10.31 8.43
C LEU A 94 9.39 9.95 9.32
N HIS A 95 8.64 8.92 8.91
CA HIS A 95 7.48 8.38 9.63
C HIS A 95 6.46 9.48 10.01
N THR A 96 6.11 9.62 11.29
CA THR A 96 5.18 10.64 11.81
C THR A 96 5.76 12.07 11.83
N GLY A 97 7.00 12.21 11.36
CA GLY A 97 7.76 13.46 11.39
C GLY A 97 8.16 13.91 12.79
N ALA A 98 8.12 13.02 13.80
CA ALA A 98 8.44 13.39 15.19
C ALA A 98 9.82 14.04 15.36
N ILE A 99 10.78 13.63 14.53
CA ILE A 99 12.13 14.21 14.45
C ILE A 99 12.18 15.30 13.38
N THR A 100 11.76 14.99 12.15
CA THR A 100 12.00 15.86 10.98
C THR A 100 11.19 17.15 10.99
N ARG A 101 10.02 17.20 11.66
CA ARG A 101 9.25 18.44 11.84
C ARG A 101 9.89 19.43 12.82
N ARG A 102 10.97 19.04 13.49
CA ARG A 102 11.76 19.90 14.39
C ARG A 102 13.07 20.37 13.74
N LEU A 103 13.34 19.96 12.50
CA LEU A 103 14.54 20.33 11.76
C LEU A 103 14.17 21.46 10.78
N PRO A 104 14.58 22.72 11.03
CA PRO A 104 14.09 23.88 10.27
C PRO A 104 14.26 23.74 8.76
N TRP A 105 15.40 23.21 8.28
CA TRP A 105 15.65 23.02 6.85
C TRP A 105 14.70 22.03 6.18
N LEU A 106 14.23 21.01 6.90
CA LEU A 106 13.28 20.04 6.35
C LEU A 106 11.87 20.61 6.34
N VAL A 107 11.51 21.36 7.38
CA VAL A 107 10.22 22.07 7.45
C VAL A 107 10.15 23.16 6.40
N GLU A 108 11.26 23.84 6.09
CA GLU A 108 11.32 24.83 5.01
C GLU A 108 10.98 24.20 3.64
N MET A 109 11.43 22.97 3.38
CA MET A 109 11.14 22.26 2.13
C MET A 109 9.72 21.70 2.07
N MET A 110 9.22 21.12 3.17
CA MET A 110 7.88 20.50 3.26
C MET A 110 7.16 20.99 4.54
N PRO A 111 6.56 22.20 4.51
CA PRO A 111 6.07 22.85 5.72
C PRO A 111 4.68 22.38 6.20
N GLU A 112 3.81 22.02 5.26
CA GLU A 112 2.40 21.78 5.51
C GLU A 112 1.95 20.42 5.00
N MET A 113 0.91 19.87 5.63
CA MET A 113 0.23 18.70 5.11
C MET A 113 -0.46 19.04 3.80
N PHE A 114 -0.30 18.18 2.81
CA PHE A 114 -0.95 18.32 1.52
C PHE A 114 -1.67 17.03 1.12
N VAL A 115 -2.55 17.17 0.13
CA VAL A 115 -3.25 16.08 -0.53
C VAL A 115 -3.07 16.23 -2.03
N GLU A 116 -2.49 15.23 -2.66
CA GLU A 116 -2.33 15.19 -4.10
C GLU A 116 -3.59 14.66 -4.77
N MET A 117 -4.02 15.29 -5.86
CA MET A 117 -5.18 14.85 -6.62
C MET A 117 -5.02 15.10 -8.12
N SER A 118 -5.79 14.34 -8.91
CA SER A 118 -5.81 14.51 -10.38
C SER A 118 -6.56 15.78 -10.79
N HIS A 119 -6.28 16.27 -12.00
CA HIS A 119 -7.00 17.41 -12.56
C HIS A 119 -8.50 17.12 -12.73
N GLU A 120 -8.87 15.89 -13.08
CA GLU A 120 -10.26 15.46 -13.25
C GLU A 120 -11.02 15.48 -11.93
N LEU A 121 -10.42 14.98 -10.84
CA LEU A 121 -11.02 15.02 -9.51
C LEU A 121 -11.17 16.47 -9.04
N ALA A 122 -10.11 17.27 -9.19
CA ALA A 122 -10.11 18.67 -8.80
C ALA A 122 -11.18 19.48 -9.55
N ALA A 123 -11.29 19.31 -10.86
CA ALA A 123 -12.32 19.95 -11.68
C ALA A 123 -13.73 19.50 -11.28
N GLY A 124 -13.95 18.20 -11.02
CA GLY A 124 -15.23 17.67 -10.58
C GLY A 124 -15.66 18.17 -9.19
N LYS A 125 -14.72 18.61 -8.35
CA LYS A 125 -14.98 19.15 -7.01
C LYS A 125 -14.85 20.68 -6.91
N GLY A 126 -14.43 21.36 -7.99
CA GLY A 126 -14.20 22.80 -7.99
C GLY A 126 -13.00 23.23 -7.12
N ILE A 127 -11.97 22.38 -7.01
CA ILE A 127 -10.78 22.62 -6.19
C ILE A 127 -9.66 23.18 -7.07
N ALA A 128 -9.07 24.31 -6.68
CA ALA A 128 -7.88 24.86 -7.31
C ALA A 128 -6.60 24.37 -6.59
N ASN A 129 -5.47 24.45 -7.29
CA ASN A 129 -4.18 24.14 -6.70
C ASN A 129 -3.84 25.14 -5.58
N GLY A 130 -3.47 24.62 -4.40
CA GLY A 130 -3.18 25.41 -3.20
C GLY A 130 -4.39 25.65 -2.28
N ASP A 131 -5.60 25.27 -2.71
CA ASP A 131 -6.80 25.38 -1.87
C ASP A 131 -6.67 24.54 -0.61
N THR A 132 -7.36 24.99 0.45
CA THR A 132 -7.46 24.22 1.69
C THR A 132 -8.66 23.28 1.58
N VAL A 133 -8.41 21.98 1.69
CA VAL A 133 -9.41 20.92 1.52
C VAL A 133 -9.54 20.11 2.80
N VAL A 134 -10.72 19.52 2.99
CA VAL A 134 -10.99 18.56 4.08
C VAL A 134 -11.10 17.17 3.46
N VAL A 135 -10.31 16.23 3.98
CA VAL A 135 -10.43 14.80 3.65
C VAL A 135 -11.08 14.10 4.82
N GLU A 136 -12.19 13.43 4.56
CA GLU A 136 -13.02 12.77 5.57
C GLU A 136 -13.18 11.28 5.24
N SER A 137 -13.22 10.47 6.29
CA SER A 137 -13.54 9.04 6.24
C SER A 137 -14.44 8.67 7.43
N ALA A 138 -14.91 7.42 7.48
CA ALA A 138 -15.65 6.90 8.64
C ALA A 138 -14.89 7.04 9.97
N ARG A 139 -13.56 7.22 9.92
CA ARG A 139 -12.67 7.32 11.08
C ARG A 139 -12.32 8.77 11.47
N GLY A 140 -12.89 9.77 10.79
CA GLY A 140 -12.66 11.19 11.05
C GLY A 140 -12.10 11.95 9.85
N SER A 141 -11.65 13.18 10.10
CA SER A 141 -11.29 14.16 9.08
C SER A 141 -9.97 14.87 9.34
N ILE A 142 -9.30 15.30 8.27
CA ILE A 142 -8.09 16.14 8.30
C ILE A 142 -8.23 17.32 7.32
N THR A 143 -7.49 18.40 7.59
CA THR A 143 -7.40 19.57 6.70
C THR A 143 -6.00 19.67 6.11
N ALA A 144 -5.90 19.87 4.79
CA ALA A 144 -4.63 19.88 4.07
C ALA A 144 -4.67 20.83 2.85
N LYS A 145 -3.51 21.11 2.27
CA LYS A 145 -3.38 21.88 1.01
C LYS A 145 -3.54 20.97 -0.21
N ALA A 146 -4.33 21.37 -1.19
CA ALA A 146 -4.50 20.62 -2.43
C ALA A 146 -3.29 20.81 -3.36
N ILE A 147 -2.70 19.71 -3.81
CA ILE A 147 -1.73 19.68 -4.91
C ILE A 147 -2.42 19.03 -6.11
N VAL A 148 -2.86 19.84 -7.07
CA VAL A 148 -3.48 19.35 -8.31
C VAL A 148 -2.36 19.04 -9.30
N THR A 149 -2.25 17.77 -9.69
CA THR A 149 -1.10 17.30 -10.47
C THR A 149 -1.47 16.30 -11.56
N ILE A 150 -0.67 16.28 -12.62
CA ILE A 150 -0.77 15.32 -13.73
C ILE A 150 -0.23 13.92 -13.36
N ARG A 151 0.47 13.79 -12.22
CA ARG A 151 1.07 12.52 -11.77
C ARG A 151 0.02 11.51 -11.31
N LEU A 152 -1.11 12.00 -10.78
CA LEU A 152 -2.25 11.17 -10.41
C LEU A 152 -3.28 11.20 -11.53
N LYS A 153 -3.79 10.02 -11.87
CA LYS A 153 -4.86 9.85 -12.85
C LYS A 153 -5.94 8.93 -12.28
N PRO A 154 -7.22 9.19 -12.58
CA PRO A 154 -8.27 8.24 -12.27
C PRO A 154 -8.02 6.90 -12.99
N ALA A 155 -8.36 5.79 -12.37
CA ALA A 155 -8.31 4.48 -13.01
C ALA A 155 -9.71 4.07 -13.46
N GLN A 156 -9.78 3.35 -14.58
CA GLN A 156 -11.02 2.69 -15.01
C GLN A 156 -11.01 1.26 -14.52
N VAL A 157 -11.93 0.94 -13.61
CA VAL A 157 -12.03 -0.39 -12.99
C VAL A 157 -13.47 -0.88 -13.12
N ASN A 158 -13.66 -1.96 -13.88
CA ASN A 158 -14.98 -2.56 -14.12
C ASN A 158 -16.06 -1.54 -14.58
N GLY A 159 -15.69 -0.65 -15.50
CA GLY A 159 -16.58 0.40 -16.02
C GLY A 159 -16.83 1.57 -15.06
N THR A 160 -16.20 1.58 -13.88
CA THR A 160 -16.28 2.65 -12.89
C THR A 160 -14.99 3.47 -12.90
N THR A 161 -15.12 4.79 -12.98
CA THR A 161 -14.00 5.71 -12.79
C THR A 161 -13.69 5.81 -11.30
N VAL A 162 -12.55 5.27 -10.88
CA VAL A 162 -12.07 5.35 -9.50
C VAL A 162 -11.05 6.48 -9.38
N HIS A 163 -11.32 7.42 -8.48
CA HIS A 163 -10.42 8.52 -8.16
C HIS A 163 -9.56 8.18 -6.95
N TYR A 164 -8.30 8.62 -7.01
CA TYR A 164 -7.32 8.43 -5.95
C TYR A 164 -6.81 9.79 -5.47
N ILE A 165 -6.56 9.88 -4.16
CA ILE A 165 -5.79 10.96 -3.56
C ILE A 165 -4.66 10.38 -2.70
N SER A 166 -3.57 11.12 -2.58
CA SER A 166 -2.40 10.74 -1.78
C SER A 166 -1.99 11.81 -0.78
#